data_AF-A0A1X7CHH4-F1
#
_entry.id   AF-A0A1X7CHH4-F1
#
_cell.length_a   1.000
_cell.length_b   1.000
_cell.length_c   1.000
_cell.angle_alpha   90.00
_cell.angle_beta   90.00
_cell.angle_gamma   90.00
#
_symmetry.space_group_name_H-M   'P 1'
#
loop_
_entity.id
_entity.type
_entity.pdbx_description
1 polymer ?
#
loop_
_entity_poly.entity_id
_entity_poly.type
_entity_poly.pdbx_seq_one_letter_code
_entity_poly.pdbx_strand_id
1 'polypeptide(L)'
;MSAELFEQTVVEEICRIADEKEINHSQLAKAAFGDAEKSITRWRQIRLPRKTTGKPQALTVADTYRLCEGLGIELGTLMFRASERFKMKQTSPNIQSKNVLKTAPN
;
A
#
# COMPACT_ATOMS: atom_id res chain seq x y z
N MET A 1 -8.17 10.96 -11.03
CA MET A 1 -7.44 10.09 -10.06
C MET A 1 -6.81 8.95 -10.82
N SER A 2 -5.52 8.65 -10.62
CA SER A 2 -4.96 7.38 -11.11
C SER A 2 -5.44 6.25 -10.20
N ALA A 3 -6.15 5.27 -10.76
CA ALA A 3 -6.62 4.11 -10.03
C ALA A 3 -5.46 3.31 -9.43
N GLU A 4 -4.34 3.21 -10.15
CA GLU A 4 -3.12 2.53 -9.69
C GLU A 4 -2.52 3.18 -8.43
N LEU A 5 -2.51 4.52 -8.34
CA LEU A 5 -2.01 5.22 -7.15
C LEU A 5 -2.93 5.03 -5.93
N PHE A 6 -4.24 4.94 -6.16
CA PHE A 6 -5.18 4.66 -5.09
C PHE A 6 -5.02 3.22 -4.57
N GLU A 7 -4.93 2.24 -5.48
CA GLU A 7 -4.67 0.85 -5.15
C GLU A 7 -3.37 0.69 -4.35
N GLN A 8 -2.28 1.35 -4.75
CA GLN A 8 -1.04 1.37 -3.99
C GLN A 8 -1.23 1.97 -2.59
N THR A 9 -2.04 3.02 -2.47
CA THR A 9 -2.36 3.62 -1.15
C THR A 9 -3.15 2.66 -0.26
N VAL A 10 -4.04 1.84 -0.83
CA VAL A 10 -4.74 0.77 -0.09
C VAL A 10 -3.73 -0.27 0.41
N VAL A 11 -2.81 -0.72 -0.45
CA VAL A 11 -1.76 -1.68 -0.06
C VAL A 11 -0.87 -1.14 1.05
N GLU A 12 -0.45 0.12 0.96
CA GLU A 12 0.33 0.78 2.02
C GLU A 12 -0.44 0.86 3.34
N GLU A 13 -1.74 1.17 3.28
CA GLU A 13 -2.59 1.23 4.48
C GLU A 13 -2.77 -0.15 5.12
N ILE A 14 -2.89 -1.22 4.32
CA ILE A 14 -2.87 -2.61 4.82
C ILE A 14 -1.54 -2.91 5.54
N CYS A 15 -0.41 -2.54 4.95
CA CYS A 15 0.91 -2.72 5.58
C CYS A 15 1.00 -1.94 6.90
N ARG A 16 0.57 -0.68 6.91
CA ARG A 16 0.56 0.16 8.11
C ARG A 16 -0.25 -0.46 9.24
N ILE A 17 -1.46 -0.93 8.95
CA ILE A 17 -2.32 -1.56 9.95
C ILE A 17 -1.72 -2.89 10.43
N ALA A 18 -1.07 -3.64 9.55
CA ALA A 18 -0.33 -4.84 9.95
C ALA A 18 0.79 -4.49 10.93
N ASP A 19 1.57 -3.45 10.64
CA ASP A 19 2.67 -2.99 11.51
C ASP A 19 2.14 -2.46 12.85
N GLU A 20 1.06 -1.67 12.85
CA GLU A 20 0.37 -1.17 14.06
C GLU A 20 -0.16 -2.30 14.97
N LYS A 21 -0.50 -3.45 14.37
CA LYS A 21 -0.99 -4.65 15.08
C LYS A 21 0.11 -5.68 15.34
N GLU A 22 1.36 -5.37 15.00
CA GLU A 22 2.50 -6.30 15.10
C GLU A 22 2.28 -7.63 14.34
N ILE A 23 1.48 -7.61 13.28
CA ILE A 23 1.16 -8.78 12.45
C ILE A 23 2.25 -8.94 11.39
N ASN A 24 2.94 -10.08 11.40
CA ASN A 24 3.95 -10.40 10.39
C ASN A 24 3.30 -10.55 9.00
N HIS A 25 3.92 -10.00 7.95
CA HIS A 25 3.39 -10.12 6.58
C HIS A 25 3.21 -11.56 6.10
N SER A 26 4.02 -12.51 6.56
CA SER A 26 3.84 -13.93 6.28
C SER A 26 2.60 -14.49 6.97
N GLN A 27 2.32 -14.06 8.20
CA GLN A 27 1.11 -14.45 8.93
C GLN A 27 -0.12 -13.85 8.25
N LEU A 28 -0.09 -12.57 7.89
CA LEU A 28 -1.16 -11.91 7.14
C LEU A 28 -1.44 -12.61 5.81
N ALA A 29 -0.39 -12.94 5.05
CA ALA A 29 -0.53 -13.63 3.77
C ALA A 29 -1.18 -15.01 3.92
N LYS A 30 -0.80 -15.77 4.96
CA LYS A 30 -1.40 -17.07 5.25
C LYS A 30 -2.86 -16.94 5.70
N ALA A 31 -3.18 -15.95 6.52
CA ALA A 31 -4.54 -15.66 6.94
C ALA A 31 -5.44 -15.29 5.75
N ALA A 32 -4.94 -14.47 4.82
CA ALA A 32 -5.73 -13.98 3.68
C ALA A 32 -5.81 -14.97 2.50
N PHE A 33 -4.76 -15.74 2.22
CA PHE A 33 -4.68 -16.56 1.01
C PHE A 33 -4.54 -18.06 1.27
N GLY A 34 -4.56 -18.49 2.54
CA GLY A 34 -4.40 -19.87 2.97
C GLY A 34 -2.95 -20.23 3.32
N ASP A 35 -2.77 -21.36 4.02
CA ASP A 35 -1.46 -21.81 4.50
C ASP A 35 -0.64 -22.52 3.42
N ALA A 36 -0.11 -21.73 2.48
CA ALA A 36 0.77 -22.21 1.42
C ALA A 36 1.92 -21.23 1.19
N GLU A 37 3.09 -21.73 0.78
CA GLU A 37 4.26 -20.90 0.42
C GLU A 37 3.92 -19.87 -0.68
N LYS A 38 3.01 -20.25 -1.58
CA LYS A 38 2.50 -19.39 -2.66
C LYS A 38 1.75 -18.16 -2.12
N SER A 39 1.16 -18.23 -0.93
CA SER A 39 0.44 -17.13 -0.29
C SER A 39 1.38 -15.98 0.06
N ILE A 40 2.54 -16.28 0.65
CA ILE A 40 3.57 -15.29 1.00
C ILE A 40 4.11 -14.63 -0.26
N THR A 41 4.40 -15.44 -1.29
CA THR A 41 4.87 -14.94 -2.59
C THR A 41 3.84 -14.02 -3.24
N ARG A 42 2.56 -14.39 -3.21
CA ARG A 42 1.47 -13.57 -3.75
C ARG A 42 1.37 -12.22 -3.03
N TRP A 43 1.37 -12.21 -1.70
CA TRP A 43 1.32 -10.95 -0.94
C TRP A 43 2.52 -10.05 -1.26
N ARG A 44 3.71 -10.64 -1.36
CA ARG A 44 4.92 -9.91 -1.78
C ARG A 44 4.77 -9.30 -3.17
N GLN A 45 4.20 -10.01 -4.13
CA GLN A 45 4.00 -9.52 -5.50
C GLN A 45 2.96 -8.40 -5.59
N ILE A 46 1.97 -8.37 -4.70
CA ILE A 46 1.00 -7.26 -4.61
C ILE A 46 1.67 -5.99 -4.06
N ARG A 47 2.55 -6.14 -3.07
CA ARG A 47 3.25 -5.01 -2.42
C ARG A 47 4.39 -4.42 -3.24
N LEU A 48 5.14 -5.28 -3.93
CA LEU A 48 6.42 -4.92 -4.52
C LEU A 48 6.39 -5.11 -6.05
N PRO A 49 7.08 -4.24 -6.80
CA PRO A 49 7.30 -4.43 -8.22
C PRO A 49 7.89 -5.81 -8.53
N ARG A 50 7.31 -6.50 -9.52
CA ARG A 50 7.87 -7.76 -10.01
C ARG A 50 9.10 -7.49 -10.86
N LYS A 51 10.16 -8.29 -10.69
CA LYS A 51 11.43 -8.15 -11.45
C LYS A 51 11.23 -8.22 -12.97
N THR A 52 10.25 -8.99 -13.43
CA THR A 52 9.99 -9.22 -14.86
C THR A 52 9.21 -8.08 -15.51
N THR A 53 8.19 -7.53 -14.83
CA THR A 53 7.28 -6.54 -15.42
C THR A 53 7.50 -5.12 -14.90
N GLY A 54 8.29 -4.93 -13.85
CA GLY A 54 8.47 -3.64 -13.17
C GLY A 54 7.22 -3.12 -12.44
N LYS A 55 6.12 -3.86 -12.47
CA LYS A 55 4.83 -3.49 -11.89
C LYS A 55 4.41 -4.50 -10.81
N PRO A 56 3.82 -4.04 -9.70
CA PRO A 56 3.16 -4.92 -8.74
C PRO A 56 2.03 -5.72 -9.39
N GLN A 57 1.64 -6.82 -8.75
CA GLN A 57 0.41 -7.54 -9.08
C GLN A 57 -0.80 -6.72 -8.60
N ALA A 58 -1.84 -6.67 -9.43
CA ALA A 58 -3.09 -6.00 -9.07
C ALA A 58 -3.74 -6.61 -7.83
N LEU A 59 -4.24 -5.76 -6.94
CA LEU A 59 -5.02 -6.11 -5.77
C LEU A 59 -6.51 -6.09 -6.13
N THR A 60 -7.15 -7.27 -6.12
CA THR A 60 -8.59 -7.37 -6.35
C THR A 60 -9.39 -7.04 -5.09
N VAL A 61 -10.65 -6.62 -5.24
CA VAL A 61 -11.53 -6.36 -4.08
C VAL A 61 -11.69 -7.59 -3.19
N ALA A 62 -11.75 -8.79 -3.79
CA ALA A 62 -11.82 -10.04 -3.03
C ALA A 62 -10.54 -10.28 -2.21
N ASP A 63 -9.37 -9.97 -2.75
CA ASP A 63 -8.11 -10.04 -2.01
C ASP A 63 -8.06 -9.02 -0.89
N THR A 64 -8.52 -7.78 -1.14
CA THR A 64 -8.62 -6.74 -0.12
C THR A 64 -9.50 -7.19 1.04
N TYR A 65 -10.67 -7.77 0.74
CA TYR A 65 -11.57 -8.28 1.78
C TYR A 65 -10.91 -9.35 2.66
N ARG A 66 -10.22 -10.33 2.05
CA ARG A 66 -9.51 -11.38 2.81
C ARG A 66 -8.35 -10.84 3.63
N LEU A 67 -7.64 -9.82 3.14
CA LEU A 67 -6.60 -9.13 3.91
C LEU A 67 -7.21 -8.37 5.10
N CYS A 68 -8.39 -7.77 4.93
CA CYS A 68 -9.14 -7.17 6.03
C CYS A 68 -9.56 -8.19 7.08
N GLU A 69 -10.03 -9.37 6.66
CA GLU A 69 -10.34 -10.48 7.58
C GLU A 69 -9.09 -10.90 8.37
N GLY A 70 -7.94 -11.08 7.70
CA GLY A 70 -6.67 -11.40 8.34
C GLY A 70 -6.16 -10.32 9.30
N LEU A 71 -6.53 -9.06 9.07
CA LEU A 71 -6.23 -7.94 9.97
C LEU A 71 -7.30 -7.73 11.06
N GLY A 72 -8.44 -8.41 11.00
CA GLY A 72 -9.57 -8.18 11.89
C GLY A 72 -10.10 -6.74 11.81
N ILE A 73 -10.27 -6.20 10.59
CA ILE A 73 -10.86 -4.87 10.34
C ILE A 73 -11.93 -4.97 9.27
N GLU A 74 -12.85 -4.01 9.25
CA GLU A 74 -13.84 -3.92 8.18
C GLU A 74 -13.25 -3.29 6.90
N LEU A 75 -13.68 -3.81 5.74
CA LEU A 75 -13.29 -3.26 4.44
C LEU A 75 -13.63 -1.77 4.32
N GLY A 76 -14.80 -1.35 4.81
CA GLY A 76 -15.20 0.07 4.80
C GLY A 76 -14.24 0.97 5.57
N THR A 77 -13.74 0.49 6.72
CA THR A 77 -12.74 1.21 7.53
C THR A 77 -11.43 1.36 6.77
N LEU A 78 -10.93 0.30 6.13
CA LEU A 78 -9.72 0.36 5.31
C LEU A 78 -9.87 1.36 4.16
N MET A 79 -10.97 1.26 3.42
CA MET A 79 -11.22 2.10 2.25
C MET A 79 -11.34 3.58 2.64
N PHE A 80 -12.01 3.88 3.75
CA PHE A 80 -12.09 5.23 4.29
C PHE A 80 -10.70 5.78 4.62
N ARG A 81 -9.89 5.05 5.41
CA ARG A 81 -8.53 5.48 5.79
C ARG A 81 -7.62 5.67 4.57
N ALA A 82 -7.67 4.74 3.63
CA ALA A 82 -6.90 4.84 2.38
C ALA A 82 -7.34 6.06 1.56
N SER A 83 -8.64 6.37 1.50
CA SER A 83 -9.16 7.55 0.80
C SER A 83 -8.68 8.87 1.41
N GLU A 84 -8.68 8.97 2.75
CA GLU A 84 -8.20 10.15 3.46
C GLU A 84 -6.70 10.35 3.24
N ARG A 85 -5.90 9.27 3.37
CA ARG A 85 -4.47 9.30 3.10
C ARG A 85 -4.17 9.68 1.64
N PHE A 86 -4.94 9.16 0.69
CA PHE A 86 -4.79 9.47 -0.72
C PHE A 86 -5.07 10.94 -1.02
N LYS A 87 -6.13 11.53 -0.43
CA LYS A 87 -6.40 12.97 -0.52
C LYS A 87 -5.24 13.80 0.02
N MET A 88 -4.70 13.44 1.19
CA MET A 88 -3.55 14.15 1.78
C MET A 88 -2.31 14.15 0.87
N LYS A 89 -2.02 13.02 0.21
CA LYS A 89 -0.93 12.92 -0.77
C LYS A 89 -1.14 13.82 -1.99
N GLN A 90 -2.38 13.97 -2.45
CA GLN A 90 -2.71 14.84 -3.60
C GLN A 90 -2.66 16.32 -3.27
N THR A 91 -2.91 16.70 -2.02
CA THR A 91 -2.87 18.10 -1.57
C THR A 91 -1.45 18.56 -1.19
N SER A 92 -0.49 17.63 -1.04
CA SER A 92 0.90 17.94 -0.67
C SER A 92 1.96 17.99 -1.80
N PRO A 93 1.67 18.31 -3.08
CA PRO A 93 2.72 18.44 -4.07
C PRO A 93 3.42 19.80 -3.89
N ASN A 94 4.70 19.76 -3.46
CA ASN A 94 5.74 20.78 -3.63
C ASN A 94 6.04 21.76 -2.45
N ILE A 95 6.94 21.33 -1.55
CA ILE A 95 7.80 22.24 -0.76
C ILE A 95 9.27 21.80 -0.86
N GLN A 96 9.81 21.48 -2.05
CA GLN A 96 11.27 21.27 -2.22
C GLN A 96 11.79 21.65 -3.61
N SER A 97 11.30 22.75 -4.21
CA SER A 97 11.88 23.26 -5.46
C SER A 97 11.96 24.78 -5.54
N LYS A 98 12.37 25.46 -4.46
CA LYS A 98 12.82 26.87 -4.51
C LYS A 98 13.79 27.16 -3.35
N ASN A 99 15.05 26.77 -3.47
CA ASN A 99 16.19 27.43 -2.78
C ASN A 99 17.53 26.78 -3.15
N VAL A 100 17.87 26.77 -4.44
CA VAL A 100 19.27 26.76 -4.89
C VAL A 100 19.29 27.66 -6.13
N LEU A 101 20.29 28.53 -6.25
CA LEU A 101 20.44 29.65 -7.20
C LEU A 101 20.00 31.04 -6.68
N LYS A 102 20.45 31.39 -5.48
CA LYS A 102 20.84 32.78 -5.16
C LYS A 102 22.12 32.80 -4.32
N THR A 103 23.21 32.26 -4.87
CA THR A 103 24.58 32.53 -4.37
C THR A 103 25.58 32.34 -5.49
N ALA A 104 25.89 33.40 -6.22
CA ALA A 104 27.22 33.63 -6.76
C ALA A 104 27.41 35.17 -6.86
N PRO A 105 28.36 35.74 -6.11
CA PRO A 105 28.64 37.17 -6.10
C PRO A 105 29.53 37.61 -7.28
N ASN A 106 29.32 38.86 -7.69
CA ASN A 106 30.16 39.78 -8.48
C ASN A 106 30.95 39.25 -9.69
#